data_AF-A0A9E5J9P4-F1
#
_entry.id   AF-A0A9E5J9P4-F1
#
_cell.length_a   1.000
_cell.length_b   1.000
_cell.length_c   1.000
_cell.angle_alpha   90.00
_cell.angle_beta   90.00
_cell.angle_gamma   90.00
#
_symmetry.space_group_name_H-M   'P 1'
#
loop_
_entity.id
_entity.type
_entity.pdbx_description
1 polymer ?
#
loop_
_entity_poly.entity_id
_entity_poly.type
_entity_poly.pdbx_seq_one_letter_code
_entity_poly.pdbx_strand_id
1 'polypeptide(L)'
;AYRKTQVVNWDPIDQTVLANEQVIDGKGWRTGAVVEKREIPGYYLKITDYAEELLDFVTGDKLPGWPERVKLMQENWIGKSTGVRFAFPHDIRGADGQLIQDGKMYVFTTRPDTIMGVTFCAVAPEHPLASHAALTQPALAAFIETCQKGGTTEAEMAVKEKEGMRTGLSVTHPLTGKPVEVWVGNYVLMSYGDGAVMGVPAHDERDFAFALKYQLPIQQVVASKGVTFSHTEWHDGFGDKANGVLVNSGKYDGLNFKDALEAVAADLAAKGLGEKKTTWRLRDWGISRQRYWGTPIPIIHCDEHGAVPVPEKDLPVVLPQDCIPDGSGNPLNKHEGFHA
;
A
#
# COMPACT_ATOMS: atom_id res chain seq x y z
N ALA A 1 11.48 15.44 -11.53
CA ALA A 1 10.02 15.47 -11.36
C ALA A 1 9.39 14.69 -12.51
N TYR A 2 8.20 14.11 -12.33
CA TYR A 2 7.48 13.39 -13.39
C TYR A 2 5.97 13.61 -13.26
N ARG A 3 5.23 13.37 -14.35
CA ARG A 3 3.77 13.45 -14.38
C ARG A 3 3.17 12.04 -14.29
N LYS A 4 2.17 11.85 -13.43
CA LYS A 4 1.44 10.59 -13.27
C LYS A 4 -0.01 10.87 -12.88
N THR A 5 -0.94 10.06 -13.37
CA THR A 5 -2.33 10.06 -12.90
C THR A 5 -2.44 9.29 -11.59
N GLN A 6 -3.06 9.90 -10.58
CA GLN A 6 -3.36 9.26 -9.31
C GLN A 6 -4.79 9.55 -8.89
N VAL A 7 -5.36 8.60 -8.14
CA VAL A 7 -6.59 8.81 -7.38
C VAL A 7 -6.32 9.79 -6.24
N VAL A 8 -7.03 10.90 -6.22
CA VAL A 8 -6.95 11.96 -5.20
C VAL A 8 -8.29 12.13 -4.50
N ASN A 9 -8.25 12.68 -3.27
CA ASN A 9 -9.43 13.12 -2.54
C ASN A 9 -9.93 14.43 -3.17
N TRP A 10 -11.14 14.44 -3.72
CA TRP A 10 -11.75 15.61 -4.36
C TRP A 10 -12.93 16.12 -3.55
N ASP A 11 -12.92 17.40 -3.21
CA ASP A 11 -14.08 18.10 -2.65
C ASP A 11 -14.94 18.63 -3.80
N PRO A 12 -16.19 18.16 -3.97
CA PRO A 12 -17.04 18.59 -5.06
C PRO A 12 -17.59 20.01 -4.91
N ILE A 13 -17.62 20.55 -3.69
CA ILE A 13 -18.08 21.92 -3.42
C ILE A 13 -16.92 22.90 -3.63
N ASP A 14 -15.78 22.64 -3.01
CA ASP A 14 -14.58 23.49 -3.15
C ASP A 14 -13.86 23.31 -4.50
N GLN A 15 -14.31 22.34 -5.30
CA GLN A 15 -13.75 21.92 -6.59
C GLN A 15 -12.22 21.81 -6.57
N THR A 16 -11.72 20.98 -5.66
CA THR A 16 -10.30 20.88 -5.38
C THR A 16 -9.87 19.53 -4.84
N VAL A 17 -8.59 19.25 -5.00
CA VAL A 17 -7.93 18.19 -4.24
C VAL A 17 -7.74 18.58 -2.78
N LEU A 18 -8.01 17.64 -1.89
CA LEU A 18 -7.71 17.66 -0.47
C LEU A 18 -6.54 16.73 -0.16
N ALA A 19 -5.67 17.12 0.76
CA ALA A 19 -4.73 16.20 1.38
C ALA A 19 -5.48 15.18 2.26
N ASN A 20 -4.82 14.08 2.62
CA ASN A 20 -5.42 13.07 3.49
C ASN A 20 -5.84 13.65 4.85
N GLU A 21 -5.03 14.55 5.40
CA GLU A 21 -5.26 15.23 6.68
C GLU A 21 -6.41 16.25 6.62
N GLN A 22 -6.86 16.60 5.42
CA GLN A 22 -7.96 17.54 5.17
C GLN A 22 -9.30 16.82 4.94
N VAL A 23 -9.31 15.49 5.05
CA VAL A 23 -10.52 14.66 5.01
C VAL A 23 -10.80 14.17 6.43
N ILE A 24 -11.97 14.50 6.95
CA ILE A 24 -12.41 14.13 8.29
C ILE A 24 -13.69 13.30 8.13
N ASP A 25 -13.65 12.03 8.56
CA ASP A 25 -14.78 11.10 8.44
C ASP A 25 -15.34 11.00 7.01
N GLY A 26 -14.45 10.98 6.02
CA GLY A 26 -14.81 10.91 4.60
C GLY A 26 -15.39 12.21 4.02
N LYS A 27 -15.34 13.31 4.78
CA LYS A 27 -15.85 14.63 4.37
C LYS A 27 -14.75 15.69 4.32
N GLY A 28 -14.91 16.68 3.45
CA GLY A 28 -13.99 17.81 3.38
C GLY A 28 -14.03 18.62 4.67
N TRP A 29 -12.86 18.89 5.28
CA TRP A 29 -12.77 19.57 6.58
C TRP A 29 -13.44 20.95 6.63
N ARG A 30 -13.56 21.62 5.47
CA ARG A 30 -14.13 22.97 5.36
C ARG A 30 -15.59 22.96 4.93
N THR A 31 -15.94 22.17 3.92
CA THR A 31 -17.28 22.16 3.30
C THR A 31 -18.23 21.17 3.97
N GLY A 32 -17.71 20.15 4.64
CA GLY A 32 -18.49 18.99 5.09
C GLY A 32 -19.03 18.12 3.94
N ALA A 33 -18.64 18.40 2.69
CA ALA A 33 -19.05 17.62 1.53
C ALA A 33 -18.44 16.23 1.56
N VAL A 34 -19.17 15.22 1.08
CA VAL A 34 -18.62 13.88 0.90
C VAL A 34 -17.51 13.96 -0.14
N VAL A 35 -16.32 13.49 0.22
CA VAL A 35 -15.15 13.49 -0.66
C VAL A 35 -15.31 12.41 -1.73
N GLU A 36 -15.02 12.79 -2.97
CA GLU A 36 -14.99 11.87 -4.10
C GLU A 36 -13.56 11.39 -4.34
N LYS A 37 -13.39 10.15 -4.81
CA LYS A 37 -12.12 9.69 -5.37
C LYS A 37 -12.12 10.04 -6.87
N ARG A 38 -11.17 10.86 -7.31
CA ARG A 38 -11.01 11.22 -8.73
C ARG A 38 -9.61 10.91 -9.22
N GLU A 39 -9.50 10.46 -10.46
CA GLU A 39 -8.22 10.32 -11.14
C GLU A 39 -7.81 11.66 -11.75
N ILE A 40 -6.71 12.25 -11.28
CA ILE A 40 -6.21 13.52 -11.78
C ILE A 40 -4.71 13.37 -12.11
N PRO A 41 -4.26 13.82 -13.30
CA PRO A 41 -2.84 13.90 -13.60
C PRO A 41 -2.17 14.96 -12.73
N GLY A 42 -1.12 14.58 -12.00
CA GLY A 42 -0.34 15.47 -11.15
C GLY A 42 1.16 15.32 -11.38
N TYR A 43 1.92 16.27 -10.87
CA TYR A 43 3.38 16.26 -10.85
C TYR A 43 3.89 15.78 -9.49
N TYR A 44 4.95 14.98 -9.55
CA TYR A 44 5.57 14.33 -8.40
C TYR A 44 7.07 14.58 -8.38
N LEU A 45 7.60 14.75 -7.18
CA LEU A 45 9.02 14.64 -6.90
C LEU A 45 9.32 13.21 -6.47
N LYS A 46 10.26 12.57 -7.17
CA LYS A 46 10.64 11.18 -6.94
C LYS A 46 11.55 11.03 -5.73
N ILE A 47 11.05 11.46 -4.56
CA ILE A 47 11.79 11.43 -3.29
C ILE A 47 12.18 10.01 -2.88
N THR A 48 11.48 9.00 -3.41
CA THR A 48 11.82 7.60 -3.17
C THR A 48 13.17 7.19 -3.74
N ASP A 49 13.69 7.87 -4.78
CA ASP A 49 15.07 7.66 -5.28
C ASP A 49 16.13 8.06 -4.23
N TYR A 50 15.75 8.88 -3.25
CA TYR A 50 16.59 9.36 -2.16
C TYR A 50 16.29 8.65 -0.82
N ALA A 51 15.41 7.64 -0.80
CA ALA A 51 14.94 7.04 0.45
C ALA A 51 16.08 6.44 1.29
N GLU A 52 17.07 5.81 0.64
CA GLU A 52 18.26 5.26 1.30
C GLU A 52 19.13 6.35 1.90
N GLU A 53 19.40 7.42 1.14
CA GLU A 53 20.18 8.57 1.62
C GLU A 53 19.48 9.26 2.79
N LEU A 54 18.18 9.51 2.67
CA LEU A 54 17.37 10.11 3.74
C LEU A 54 17.38 9.25 5.00
N LEU A 55 17.29 7.93 4.87
CA LEU A 55 17.35 7.02 6.00
C LEU A 55 18.72 7.07 6.67
N ASP A 56 19.80 6.96 5.89
CA ASP A 56 21.18 6.97 6.40
C ASP A 56 21.51 8.25 7.17
N PHE A 57 21.00 9.41 6.73
CA PHE A 57 21.14 10.66 7.48
C PHE A 57 20.40 10.65 8.82
N VAL A 58 19.22 10.02 8.88
CA VAL A 58 18.37 9.98 10.07
C VAL A 58 18.83 8.94 11.08
N THR A 59 19.29 7.78 10.64
CA THR A 59 19.73 6.68 11.50
C THR A 59 21.22 6.74 11.84
N GLY A 60 22.02 7.45 11.04
CA GLY A 60 23.44 7.66 11.30
C GLY A 60 23.73 8.85 12.21
N ASP A 61 25.02 9.12 12.43
CA ASP A 61 25.51 10.22 13.27
C ASP A 61 25.59 11.57 12.52
N LYS A 62 24.85 11.72 11.42
CA LYS A 62 24.94 12.89 10.50
C LYS A 62 24.09 14.08 10.92
N LEU A 63 23.20 13.92 11.90
CA LEU A 63 22.31 14.97 12.41
C LEU A 63 22.59 15.27 13.89
N PRO A 64 23.79 15.79 14.23
CA PRO A 64 24.10 16.15 15.60
C PRO A 64 23.14 17.24 16.10
N GLY A 65 22.58 17.02 17.29
CA GLY A 65 21.62 17.95 17.92
C GLY A 65 20.14 17.71 17.57
N TRP A 66 19.83 16.74 16.70
CA TRP A 66 18.43 16.35 16.47
C TRP A 66 17.89 15.50 17.63
N PRO A 67 16.67 15.76 18.12
CA PRO A 67 16.06 14.90 19.14
C PRO A 67 15.83 13.48 18.61
N GLU A 68 16.18 12.46 19.41
CA GLU A 68 16.01 11.05 19.05
C GLU A 68 14.57 10.71 18.63
N ARG A 69 13.58 11.31 19.31
CA ARG A 69 12.17 11.12 18.95
C ARG A 69 11.86 11.55 17.52
N VAL A 70 12.44 12.65 17.05
CA VAL A 70 12.22 13.15 15.69
C VAL A 70 12.89 12.24 14.67
N LYS A 71 14.12 11.77 14.96
CA LYS A 71 14.81 10.79 14.12
C LYS A 71 14.01 9.49 13.99
N LEU A 72 13.52 8.95 15.10
CA LEU A 72 12.67 7.76 15.10
C LEU A 72 11.37 7.95 14.32
N MET A 73 10.74 9.14 14.39
CA MET A 73 9.55 9.44 13.58
C MET A 73 9.87 9.43 12.08
N GLN A 74 11.00 10.02 11.68
CA GLN A 74 11.44 10.05 10.29
C GLN A 74 11.82 8.65 9.79
N GLU A 75 12.55 7.88 10.59
CA GLU A 75 12.89 6.49 10.28
C GLU A 75 11.63 5.64 10.04
N ASN A 76 10.64 5.74 10.93
CA ASN A 76 9.36 5.03 10.79
C ASN A 76 8.50 5.54 9.62
N TRP A 77 8.64 6.81 9.25
CA TRP A 77 7.97 7.41 8.10
C TRP A 77 8.59 6.95 6.78
N ILE A 78 9.93 6.94 6.69
CA ILE A 78 10.67 6.42 5.55
C ILE A 78 10.40 4.91 5.40
N GLY A 79 10.47 4.19 6.52
CA GLY A 79 9.98 2.82 6.67
C GLY A 79 10.62 1.85 5.69
N LYS A 80 11.95 1.68 5.75
CA LYS A 80 12.66 0.67 4.96
C LYS A 80 12.29 -0.73 5.44
N SER A 81 11.99 -1.62 4.51
CA SER A 81 11.70 -3.02 4.80
C SER A 81 12.37 -3.90 3.76
N THR A 82 13.18 -4.85 4.21
CA THR A 82 13.74 -5.90 3.34
C THR A 82 12.98 -7.19 3.59
N GLY A 83 12.61 -7.86 2.52
CA GLY A 83 11.80 -9.06 2.57
C GLY A 83 11.83 -9.81 1.25
N VAL A 84 10.79 -10.59 1.00
CA VAL A 84 10.61 -11.33 -0.25
C VAL A 84 9.30 -10.90 -0.88
N ARG A 85 9.38 -10.54 -2.16
CA ARG A 85 8.20 -10.41 -3.02
C ARG A 85 8.02 -11.70 -3.78
N PHE A 86 6.86 -12.32 -3.68
CA PHE A 86 6.59 -13.59 -4.35
C PHE A 86 5.14 -13.73 -4.77
N ALA A 87 4.86 -14.63 -5.71
CA ALA A 87 3.55 -14.88 -6.26
C ALA A 87 2.93 -16.17 -5.73
N PHE A 88 1.63 -16.11 -5.45
CA PHE A 88 0.76 -17.28 -5.41
C PHE A 88 0.17 -17.50 -6.83
N PRO A 89 0.48 -18.62 -7.50
CA PRO A 89 -0.08 -18.91 -8.82
C PRO A 89 -1.58 -19.21 -8.76
N HIS A 90 -2.32 -18.89 -9.83
CA HIS A 90 -3.74 -19.22 -9.98
C HIS A 90 -4.18 -19.27 -11.44
N ASP A 91 -5.32 -19.92 -11.68
CA ASP A 91 -5.92 -20.05 -13.01
C ASP A 91 -7.17 -19.17 -13.22
N ILE A 92 -7.39 -18.21 -12.33
CA ILE A 92 -8.54 -17.29 -12.38
C ILE A 92 -8.45 -16.38 -13.62
N ARG A 93 -9.50 -16.38 -14.43
CA ARG A 93 -9.59 -15.65 -15.70
C ARG A 93 -10.60 -14.52 -15.66
N GLY A 94 -10.27 -13.40 -16.29
CA GLY A 94 -11.16 -12.28 -16.50
C GLY A 94 -12.28 -12.58 -17.50
N ALA A 95 -13.16 -11.61 -17.71
CA ALA A 95 -14.24 -11.71 -18.70
C ALA A 95 -13.72 -11.84 -20.15
N ASP A 96 -12.50 -11.39 -20.40
CA ASP A 96 -11.77 -11.53 -21.67
C ASP A 96 -11.12 -12.91 -21.86
N GLY A 97 -11.28 -13.83 -20.88
CA GLY A 97 -10.68 -15.16 -20.88
C GLY A 97 -9.18 -15.17 -20.57
N GLN A 98 -8.55 -14.02 -20.35
CA GLN A 98 -7.13 -13.93 -19.99
C GLN A 98 -6.94 -14.15 -18.50
N LEU A 99 -5.75 -14.65 -18.12
CA LEU A 99 -5.42 -14.78 -16.70
C LEU A 99 -5.30 -13.40 -16.07
N ILE A 100 -5.97 -13.20 -14.95
CA ILE A 100 -5.81 -11.96 -14.17
C ILE A 100 -4.36 -11.91 -13.67
N GLN A 101 -3.66 -10.79 -13.90
CA GLN A 101 -2.27 -10.60 -13.49
C GLN A 101 -1.35 -11.77 -13.91
N ASP A 102 -1.54 -12.28 -15.13
CA ASP A 102 -0.77 -13.41 -15.68
C ASP A 102 -0.81 -14.68 -14.81
N GLY A 103 -1.87 -14.84 -14.01
CA GLY A 103 -2.06 -15.98 -13.11
C GLY A 103 -1.20 -15.91 -11.86
N LYS A 104 -0.77 -14.72 -11.46
CA LYS A 104 0.15 -14.51 -10.33
C LYS A 104 -0.35 -13.39 -9.42
N MET A 105 -0.81 -13.77 -8.23
CA MET A 105 -1.09 -12.82 -7.16
C MET A 105 0.19 -12.57 -6.36
N TYR A 106 0.86 -11.45 -6.60
CA TYR A 106 2.06 -11.07 -5.89
C TYR A 106 1.75 -10.53 -4.49
N VAL A 107 2.57 -10.91 -3.52
CA VAL A 107 2.58 -10.34 -2.17
C VAL A 107 4.00 -9.93 -1.81
N PHE A 108 4.13 -9.06 -0.82
CA PHE A 108 5.41 -8.76 -0.17
C PHE A 108 5.34 -9.08 1.31
N THR A 109 6.38 -9.71 1.86
CA THR A 109 6.49 -9.98 3.29
C THR A 109 7.90 -9.75 3.82
N THR A 110 7.99 -9.21 5.04
CA THR A 110 9.22 -9.16 5.84
C THR A 110 9.40 -10.38 6.75
N ARG A 111 8.50 -11.37 6.62
CA ARG A 111 8.48 -12.65 7.32
C ARG A 111 8.40 -13.84 6.34
N PRO A 112 9.30 -13.96 5.36
CA PRO A 112 9.29 -15.11 4.45
C PRO A 112 9.52 -16.44 5.17
N ASP A 113 10.16 -16.40 6.35
CA ASP A 113 10.34 -17.54 7.25
C ASP A 113 9.01 -18.20 7.64
N THR A 114 7.91 -17.45 7.68
CA THR A 114 6.60 -17.96 8.11
C THR A 114 5.70 -18.41 6.96
N ILE A 115 6.20 -18.44 5.72
CA ILE A 115 5.41 -18.76 4.51
C ILE A 115 4.64 -20.08 4.63
N MET A 116 5.21 -21.09 5.30
CA MET A 116 4.58 -22.41 5.46
C MET A 116 3.34 -22.37 6.37
N GLY A 117 3.15 -21.29 7.14
CA GLY A 117 2.01 -21.04 8.01
C GLY A 117 0.93 -20.18 7.37
N VAL A 118 1.00 -19.91 6.07
CA VAL A 118 -0.04 -19.17 5.34
C VAL A 118 -1.33 -19.99 5.29
N THR A 119 -2.41 -19.42 5.80
CA THR A 119 -3.74 -20.07 5.82
C THR A 119 -4.80 -19.31 5.03
N PHE A 120 -4.55 -18.05 4.70
CA PHE A 120 -5.37 -17.26 3.78
C PHE A 120 -4.50 -16.20 3.09
N CYS A 121 -5.05 -15.54 2.07
CA CYS A 121 -4.51 -14.30 1.53
C CYS A 121 -5.60 -13.22 1.58
N ALA A 122 -5.19 -11.98 1.78
CA ALA A 122 -6.09 -10.83 1.72
C ALA A 122 -5.65 -9.86 0.62
N VAL A 123 -6.61 -9.39 -0.16
CA VAL A 123 -6.42 -8.40 -1.22
C VAL A 123 -7.17 -7.11 -0.89
N ALA A 124 -6.68 -5.99 -1.44
CA ALA A 124 -7.33 -4.69 -1.33
C ALA A 124 -8.70 -4.71 -2.03
N PRO A 125 -9.67 -3.86 -1.61
CA PRO A 125 -10.97 -3.72 -2.28
C PRO A 125 -10.87 -3.40 -3.78
N GLU A 126 -9.83 -2.67 -4.18
CA GLU A 126 -9.56 -2.28 -5.58
C GLU A 126 -8.78 -3.35 -6.37
N HIS A 127 -8.39 -4.47 -5.75
CA HIS A 127 -7.58 -5.49 -6.40
C HIS A 127 -8.38 -6.20 -7.52
N PRO A 128 -7.78 -6.51 -8.69
CA PRO A 128 -8.48 -7.14 -9.80
C PRO A 128 -9.23 -8.43 -9.44
N LEU A 129 -8.66 -9.26 -8.54
CA LEU A 129 -9.32 -10.47 -8.03
C LEU A 129 -10.57 -10.15 -7.19
N ALA A 130 -10.56 -9.05 -6.42
CA ALA A 130 -11.72 -8.60 -5.65
C ALA A 130 -12.84 -8.16 -6.58
N SER A 131 -12.52 -7.34 -7.58
CA SER A 131 -13.48 -6.90 -8.61
C SER A 131 -14.07 -8.07 -9.38
N HIS A 132 -13.24 -9.06 -9.74
CA HIS A 132 -13.70 -10.28 -10.41
C HIS A 132 -14.68 -11.09 -9.54
N ALA A 133 -14.34 -11.34 -8.27
CA ALA A 133 -15.21 -12.07 -7.34
C ALA A 133 -16.56 -11.37 -7.10
N ALA A 134 -16.57 -10.04 -7.12
CA ALA A 134 -17.76 -9.22 -6.88
C ALA A 134 -18.81 -9.32 -8.00
N LEU A 135 -18.40 -9.68 -9.23
CA LEU A 135 -19.32 -9.81 -10.38
C LEU A 135 -20.49 -10.77 -10.11
N THR A 136 -20.26 -11.81 -9.30
CA THR A 136 -21.26 -12.82 -8.97
C THR A 136 -21.71 -12.78 -7.51
N GLN A 137 -21.22 -11.81 -6.72
CA GLN A 137 -21.46 -11.73 -5.27
C GLN A 137 -21.89 -10.31 -4.87
N PRO A 138 -23.20 -10.01 -4.87
CA PRO A 138 -23.72 -8.68 -4.53
C PRO A 138 -23.30 -8.18 -3.14
N ALA A 139 -23.22 -9.08 -2.15
CA ALA A 139 -22.75 -8.74 -0.81
C ALA A 139 -21.27 -8.29 -0.81
N LEU A 140 -20.43 -8.94 -1.62
CA LEU A 140 -19.01 -8.58 -1.75
C LEU A 140 -18.85 -7.25 -2.49
N ALA A 141 -19.65 -7.02 -3.53
CA ALA A 141 -19.67 -5.73 -4.23
C ALA A 141 -20.02 -4.58 -3.29
N ALA A 142 -21.05 -4.75 -2.45
CA ALA A 142 -21.44 -3.75 -1.44
C ALA A 142 -20.37 -3.54 -0.36
N PHE A 143 -19.68 -4.62 0.06
CA PHE A 143 -18.56 -4.52 1.00
C PHE A 143 -17.38 -3.74 0.41
N ILE A 144 -17.02 -4.01 -0.86
CA ILE A 144 -15.95 -3.28 -1.58
C ILE A 144 -16.30 -1.80 -1.68
N GLU A 145 -17.54 -1.46 -2.08
CA GLU A 145 -17.99 -0.07 -2.17
C GLU A 145 -17.93 0.64 -0.81
N THR A 146 -18.30 -0.05 0.26
CA THR A 146 -18.21 0.47 1.63
C THR A 146 -16.76 0.74 2.03
N CYS A 147 -15.85 -0.17 1.72
CA CYS A 147 -14.42 0.01 1.99
C CYS A 147 -13.85 1.21 1.23
N GLN A 148 -14.23 1.40 -0.04
CA GLN A 148 -13.78 2.50 -0.90
C GLN A 148 -14.29 3.88 -0.44
N LYS A 149 -15.45 3.92 0.22
CA LYS A 149 -16.01 5.14 0.85
C LYS A 149 -15.33 5.50 2.17
N GLY A 150 -14.66 4.55 2.82
CA GLY A 150 -13.99 4.77 4.09
C GLY A 150 -12.69 5.58 3.96
N GLY A 151 -12.31 6.30 5.02
CA GLY A 151 -10.99 6.92 5.12
C GLY A 151 -9.85 5.92 4.85
N THR A 152 -8.98 6.26 3.90
CA THR A 152 -7.91 5.42 3.33
C THR A 152 -6.54 5.69 3.96
N THR A 153 -6.48 6.47 5.05
CA THR A 153 -5.21 6.80 5.68
C THR A 153 -4.77 5.66 6.60
N GLU A 154 -3.46 5.40 6.67
CA GLU A 154 -2.91 4.35 7.52
C GLU A 154 -3.25 4.57 9.01
N ALA A 155 -3.35 5.83 9.44
CA ALA A 155 -3.73 6.19 10.80
C ALA A 155 -5.19 5.81 11.12
N GLU A 156 -6.14 6.13 10.23
CA GLU A 156 -7.55 5.73 10.40
C GLU A 156 -7.71 4.21 10.37
N MET A 157 -6.98 3.53 9.46
CA MET A 157 -7.05 2.07 9.32
C MET A 157 -6.49 1.32 10.54
N ALA A 158 -5.48 1.88 11.21
CA ALA A 158 -4.94 1.28 12.43
C ALA A 158 -6.00 1.21 13.55
N VAL A 159 -6.86 2.22 13.65
CA VAL A 159 -7.92 2.32 14.67
C VAL A 159 -9.17 1.54 14.28
N LYS A 160 -9.48 1.44 12.99
CA LYS A 160 -10.66 0.70 12.52
C LYS A 160 -10.60 -0.78 12.88
N GLU A 161 -11.79 -1.33 13.09
CA GLU A 161 -11.97 -2.78 13.16
C GLU A 161 -11.57 -3.41 11.82
N LYS A 162 -10.81 -4.50 11.90
CA LYS A 162 -10.32 -5.20 10.72
C LYS A 162 -11.45 -6.12 10.26
N GLU A 163 -11.92 -5.88 9.06
CA GLU A 163 -13.05 -6.59 8.47
C GLU A 163 -12.63 -7.16 7.13
N GLY A 164 -13.21 -8.30 6.80
CA GLY A 164 -13.05 -8.88 5.49
C GLY A 164 -14.20 -9.77 5.09
N MET A 165 -14.27 -10.05 3.79
CA MET A 165 -15.25 -10.93 3.19
C MET A 165 -14.57 -11.92 2.25
N ARG A 166 -14.98 -13.19 2.35
CA ARG A 166 -14.45 -14.28 1.53
C ARG A 166 -14.83 -14.04 0.06
N THR A 167 -13.88 -14.24 -0.85
CA THR A 167 -14.12 -14.07 -2.30
C THR A 167 -14.67 -15.32 -2.97
N GLY A 168 -14.54 -16.49 -2.34
CA GLY A 168 -14.76 -17.78 -2.97
C GLY A 168 -13.66 -18.20 -3.96
N LEU A 169 -12.68 -17.33 -4.21
CA LEU A 169 -11.50 -17.63 -5.03
C LEU A 169 -10.42 -18.30 -4.19
N SER A 170 -9.56 -19.06 -4.87
CA SER A 170 -8.35 -19.65 -4.28
C SER A 170 -7.14 -19.42 -5.17
N VAL A 171 -5.99 -19.29 -4.52
CA VAL A 171 -4.67 -19.27 -5.15
C VAL A 171 -3.87 -20.47 -4.66
N THR A 172 -2.73 -20.76 -5.29
CA THR A 172 -1.89 -21.92 -4.97
C THR A 172 -0.70 -21.48 -4.13
N HIS A 173 -0.49 -22.12 -2.98
CA HIS A 173 0.70 -21.91 -2.18
C HIS A 173 1.95 -22.33 -2.98
N PRO A 174 2.94 -21.44 -3.21
CA PRO A 174 4.03 -21.69 -4.17
C PRO A 174 4.97 -22.84 -3.78
N LEU A 175 5.11 -23.10 -2.48
CA LEU A 175 5.96 -24.18 -1.95
C LEU A 175 5.20 -25.49 -1.70
N THR A 176 4.02 -25.45 -1.06
CA THR A 176 3.26 -26.66 -0.69
C THR A 176 2.31 -27.15 -1.78
N GLY A 177 1.95 -26.31 -2.75
CA GLY A 177 0.96 -26.62 -3.79
C GLY A 177 -0.49 -26.68 -3.29
N LYS A 178 -0.75 -26.39 -2.01
CA LYS A 178 -2.10 -26.41 -1.43
C LYS A 178 -2.90 -25.17 -1.85
N PRO A 179 -4.22 -25.26 -2.00
CA PRO A 179 -5.06 -24.09 -2.20
C PRO A 179 -5.07 -23.20 -0.95
N VAL A 180 -5.07 -21.90 -1.16
CA VAL A 180 -5.16 -20.84 -0.14
C VAL A 180 -6.31 -19.93 -0.53
N GLU A 181 -7.22 -19.70 0.41
CA GLU A 181 -8.39 -18.87 0.15
C GLU A 181 -8.04 -17.39 0.03
N VAL A 182 -8.71 -16.67 -0.87
CA VAL A 182 -8.57 -15.23 -1.02
C VAL A 182 -9.73 -14.50 -0.35
N TRP A 183 -9.40 -13.47 0.42
CA TRP A 183 -10.32 -12.59 1.11
C TRP A 183 -10.13 -11.15 0.63
N VAL A 184 -11.19 -10.35 0.66
CA VAL A 184 -11.05 -8.88 0.58
C VAL A 184 -10.95 -8.37 2.01
N GLY A 185 -9.90 -7.60 2.31
CA GLY A 185 -9.68 -7.01 3.64
C GLY A 185 -9.67 -5.50 3.59
N ASN A 186 -10.39 -4.84 4.50
CA ASN A 186 -10.42 -3.37 4.59
C ASN A 186 -9.09 -2.75 5.03
N TYR A 187 -8.15 -3.57 5.49
CA TYR A 187 -6.82 -3.19 5.99
C TYR A 187 -5.71 -3.33 4.93
N VAL A 188 -6.03 -3.87 3.74
CA VAL A 188 -5.07 -4.03 2.64
C VAL A 188 -5.19 -2.86 1.69
N LEU A 189 -4.07 -2.19 1.40
CA LEU A 189 -4.03 -1.02 0.53
C LEU A 189 -3.46 -1.37 -0.84
N MET A 190 -4.17 -1.05 -1.91
CA MET A 190 -3.70 -1.24 -3.30
C MET A 190 -2.38 -0.49 -3.58
N SER A 191 -2.15 0.59 -2.84
CA SER A 191 -0.97 1.44 -2.97
C SER A 191 0.25 0.93 -2.19
N TYR A 192 0.10 -0.13 -1.39
CA TYR A 192 1.18 -0.73 -0.62
C TYR A 192 1.51 -2.13 -1.17
N GLY A 193 2.75 -2.30 -1.64
CA GLY A 193 3.16 -3.52 -2.33
C GLY A 193 2.37 -3.71 -3.63
N ASP A 194 1.74 -4.88 -3.77
CA ASP A 194 0.93 -5.26 -4.94
C ASP A 194 -0.58 -5.28 -4.62
N GLY A 195 -0.98 -4.66 -3.51
CA GLY A 195 -2.38 -4.68 -3.07
C GLY A 195 -2.86 -6.03 -2.54
N ALA A 196 -1.93 -6.90 -2.14
CA ALA A 196 -2.22 -8.21 -1.57
C ALA A 196 -1.18 -8.59 -0.50
N VAL A 197 -1.63 -9.32 0.51
CA VAL A 197 -0.80 -9.84 1.63
C VAL A 197 -1.12 -11.30 1.89
N MET A 198 -0.11 -12.05 2.35
CA MET A 198 -0.32 -13.40 2.88
C MET A 198 -0.71 -13.30 4.36
N GLY A 199 -1.69 -14.09 4.78
CA GLY A 199 -2.13 -14.16 6.16
C GLY A 199 -1.47 -15.33 6.89
N VAL A 200 -0.71 -15.05 7.94
CA VAL A 200 -0.05 -16.04 8.80
C VAL A 200 -0.48 -15.84 10.26
N PRO A 201 -1.70 -16.29 10.63
CA PRO A 201 -2.29 -15.99 11.93
C PRO A 201 -1.42 -16.33 13.13
N ALA A 202 -0.66 -17.43 13.07
CA ALA A 202 0.15 -17.86 14.19
C ALA A 202 1.31 -16.91 14.53
N HIS A 203 1.66 -15.95 13.66
CA HIS A 203 2.88 -15.14 13.78
C HIS A 203 2.71 -13.65 13.43
N ASP A 204 1.48 -13.19 13.17
CA ASP A 204 1.11 -11.77 13.05
C ASP A 204 -0.17 -11.53 13.86
N GLU A 205 -0.13 -10.57 14.78
CA GLU A 205 -1.25 -10.28 15.71
C GLU A 205 -2.54 -9.91 14.97
N ARG A 206 -2.43 -9.17 13.85
CA ARG A 206 -3.60 -8.74 13.08
C ARG A 206 -4.23 -9.92 12.36
N ASP A 207 -3.39 -10.80 11.80
CA ASP A 207 -3.85 -12.04 11.18
C ASP A 207 -4.45 -12.99 12.22
N PHE A 208 -3.90 -13.03 13.44
CA PHE A 208 -4.44 -13.82 14.55
C PHE A 208 -5.85 -13.37 14.92
N ALA A 209 -6.04 -12.07 15.14
CA ALA A 209 -7.35 -11.49 15.45
C ALA A 209 -8.36 -11.71 14.31
N PHE A 210 -7.93 -11.54 13.06
CA PHE A 210 -8.75 -11.81 11.88
C PHE A 210 -9.14 -13.29 11.80
N ALA A 211 -8.20 -14.19 12.03
CA ALA A 211 -8.46 -15.63 11.99
C ALA A 211 -9.41 -16.08 13.10
N LEU A 212 -9.30 -15.55 14.32
CA LEU A 212 -10.26 -15.84 15.39
C LEU A 212 -11.67 -15.35 15.03
N LYS A 213 -11.79 -14.13 14.51
CA LYS A 213 -13.07 -13.55 14.10
C LYS A 213 -13.78 -14.38 13.01
N TYR A 214 -13.02 -14.85 12.02
CA TYR A 214 -13.55 -15.56 10.86
C TYR A 214 -13.36 -17.08 10.91
N GLN A 215 -12.90 -17.62 12.04
CA GLN A 215 -12.63 -19.05 12.25
C GLN A 215 -11.70 -19.66 11.20
N LEU A 216 -10.67 -18.91 10.79
CA LEU A 216 -9.66 -19.37 9.84
C LEU A 216 -8.63 -20.24 10.55
N PRO A 217 -7.98 -21.18 9.82
CA PRO A 217 -6.94 -22.01 10.40
C PRO A 217 -5.76 -21.18 10.95
N ILE A 218 -5.24 -21.59 12.10
CA ILE A 218 -4.07 -20.99 12.73
C ILE A 218 -3.00 -22.09 12.83
N GLN A 219 -1.92 -21.95 12.05
CA GLN A 219 -0.87 -22.96 11.93
C GLN A 219 0.47 -22.42 12.44
N GLN A 220 0.96 -22.98 13.55
CA GLN A 220 2.28 -22.64 14.06
C GLN A 220 3.38 -23.15 13.12
N VAL A 221 4.30 -22.26 12.76
CA VAL A 221 5.52 -22.56 12.00
C VAL A 221 6.81 -22.01 12.61
N VAL A 222 6.71 -21.22 13.69
CA VAL A 222 7.85 -20.78 14.49
C VAL A 222 7.62 -21.14 15.96
N ALA A 223 8.60 -21.78 16.57
CA ALA A 223 8.62 -22.05 18.00
C ALA A 223 9.62 -21.10 18.68
N SER A 224 9.11 -20.20 19.53
CA SER A 224 9.93 -19.26 20.31
C SER A 224 10.32 -19.88 21.64
N LYS A 225 11.59 -19.72 22.03
CA LYS A 225 12.11 -20.32 23.27
C LYS A 225 11.34 -19.81 24.50
N GLY A 226 10.81 -20.74 25.30
CA GLY A 226 10.10 -20.42 26.54
C GLY A 226 8.67 -19.91 26.36
N VAL A 227 8.13 -19.97 25.13
CA VAL A 227 6.76 -19.57 24.82
C VAL A 227 5.97 -20.80 24.39
N THR A 228 4.89 -21.11 25.11
CA THR A 228 3.93 -22.16 24.71
C THR A 228 2.95 -21.59 23.70
N PHE A 229 2.75 -22.29 22.58
CA PHE A 229 1.82 -21.84 21.55
C PHE A 229 0.36 -21.99 21.98
N SER A 230 -0.46 -21.02 21.60
CA SER A 230 -1.91 -21.02 21.83
C SER A 230 -2.62 -20.68 20.52
N HIS A 231 -3.66 -21.44 20.20
CA HIS A 231 -4.51 -21.18 19.04
C HIS A 231 -5.63 -20.17 19.35
N THR A 232 -5.79 -19.75 20.60
CA THR A 232 -6.94 -18.95 21.06
C THR A 232 -6.53 -17.63 21.73
N GLU A 233 -5.30 -17.53 22.21
CA GLU A 233 -4.78 -16.34 22.89
C GLU A 233 -3.49 -15.88 22.24
N TRP A 234 -3.42 -14.59 21.89
CA TRP A 234 -2.21 -14.00 21.33
C TRP A 234 -1.14 -13.83 22.42
N HIS A 235 0.13 -14.02 22.03
CA HIS A 235 1.28 -13.71 22.85
C HIS A 235 2.36 -13.07 21.97
N ASP A 236 2.95 -11.95 22.38
CA ASP A 236 3.91 -11.19 21.56
C ASP A 236 5.12 -12.03 21.10
N GLY A 237 5.51 -13.01 21.91
CA GLY A 237 6.55 -13.99 21.56
C GLY A 237 6.27 -14.81 20.29
N PHE A 238 5.02 -14.88 19.81
CA PHE A 238 4.68 -15.52 18.53
C PHE A 238 5.19 -14.74 17.32
N GLY A 239 5.32 -13.42 17.46
CA GLY A 239 5.86 -12.53 16.44
C GLY A 239 7.38 -12.39 16.48
N ASP A 240 8.07 -12.98 17.46
CA ASP A 240 9.53 -12.84 17.62
C ASP A 240 10.28 -13.39 16.40
N LYS A 241 11.22 -12.59 15.89
CA LYS A 241 12.13 -12.95 14.79
C LYS A 241 13.50 -13.42 15.28
N ALA A 242 13.90 -13.04 16.49
CA ALA A 242 15.25 -13.21 17.00
C ALA A 242 15.45 -14.57 17.69
N ASN A 243 14.47 -15.03 18.47
CA ASN A 243 14.63 -16.23 19.32
C ASN A 243 13.73 -17.41 18.90
N GLY A 244 13.27 -17.40 17.64
CA GLY A 244 12.43 -18.45 17.06
C GLY A 244 13.22 -19.44 16.21
N VAL A 245 12.75 -20.70 16.19
CA VAL A 245 13.18 -21.74 15.24
C VAL A 245 11.98 -22.25 14.46
N LEU A 246 12.18 -22.58 13.18
CA LEU A 246 11.11 -23.08 12.34
C LEU A 246 10.68 -24.50 12.75
N VAL A 247 9.37 -24.72 12.74
CA VAL A 247 8.71 -25.99 12.98
C VAL A 247 7.57 -26.17 11.97
N ASN A 248 7.08 -27.39 11.77
CA ASN A 248 5.96 -27.69 10.87
C ASN A 248 6.12 -27.12 9.43
N SER A 249 7.37 -26.95 9.00
CA SER A 249 7.79 -26.28 7.77
C SER A 249 8.57 -27.22 6.84
N GLY A 250 8.64 -28.52 7.16
CA GLY A 250 9.26 -29.53 6.33
C GLY A 250 10.77 -29.32 6.24
N LYS A 251 11.30 -29.07 5.03
CA LYS A 251 12.75 -28.90 4.85
C LYS A 251 13.35 -27.67 5.54
N TYR A 252 12.52 -26.74 6.01
CA TYR A 252 12.97 -25.55 6.74
C TYR A 252 12.99 -25.75 8.25
N ASP A 253 12.52 -26.89 8.76
CA ASP A 253 12.49 -27.16 10.20
C ASP A 253 13.89 -27.05 10.82
N GLY A 254 13.97 -26.39 11.99
CA GLY A 254 15.21 -26.14 12.72
C GLY A 254 16.01 -24.92 12.26
N LEU A 255 15.65 -24.27 11.14
CA LEU A 255 16.31 -23.02 10.72
C LEU A 255 15.92 -21.85 11.63
N ASN A 256 16.86 -20.93 11.83
CA ASN A 256 16.58 -19.60 12.39
C ASN A 256 16.00 -18.66 11.31
N PHE A 257 15.54 -17.47 11.71
CA PHE A 257 14.95 -16.48 10.80
C PHE A 257 15.83 -16.14 9.58
N LYS A 258 17.14 -15.90 9.79
CA LYS A 258 18.04 -15.48 8.71
C LYS A 258 18.22 -16.60 7.70
N ASP A 259 18.52 -17.80 8.17
CA ASP A 259 18.74 -18.96 7.29
C ASP A 259 17.46 -19.38 6.57
N ALA A 260 16.31 -19.29 7.25
CA ALA A 260 15.00 -19.54 6.65
C ALA A 260 14.66 -18.52 5.55
N LEU A 261 14.93 -17.23 5.77
CA LEU A 261 14.74 -16.18 4.75
C LEU A 261 15.56 -16.48 3.50
N GLU A 262 16.83 -16.82 3.66
CA GLU A 262 17.73 -17.16 2.56
C GLU A 262 17.22 -18.39 1.78
N ALA A 263 16.86 -19.46 2.50
CA ALA A 263 16.37 -20.70 1.91
C ALA A 263 15.05 -20.51 1.15
N VAL A 264 14.07 -19.85 1.77
CA VAL A 264 12.75 -19.55 1.15
C VAL A 264 12.93 -18.66 -0.07
N ALA A 265 13.74 -17.61 0.02
CA ALA A 265 14.00 -16.72 -1.13
C ALA A 265 14.63 -17.49 -2.29
N ALA A 266 15.62 -18.35 -2.01
CA ALA A 266 16.27 -19.17 -3.03
C ALA A 266 15.29 -20.14 -3.71
N ASP A 267 14.41 -20.79 -2.95
CA ASP A 267 13.42 -21.72 -3.50
C ASP A 267 12.35 -21.04 -4.34
N LEU A 268 11.87 -19.87 -3.91
CA LEU A 268 10.92 -19.08 -4.67
C LEU A 268 11.57 -18.55 -5.97
N ALA A 269 12.84 -18.13 -5.92
CA ALA A 269 13.60 -17.71 -7.09
C ALA A 269 13.84 -18.86 -8.07
N ALA A 270 14.19 -20.04 -7.58
CA ALA A 270 14.37 -21.24 -8.42
C ALA A 270 13.09 -21.65 -9.15
N LYS A 271 11.91 -21.35 -8.58
CA LYS A 271 10.61 -21.54 -9.22
C LYS A 271 10.19 -20.39 -10.15
N GLY A 272 10.96 -19.30 -10.22
CA GLY A 272 10.57 -18.08 -10.94
C GLY A 272 9.35 -17.38 -10.34
N LEU A 273 9.09 -17.59 -9.04
CA LEU A 273 7.91 -17.10 -8.33
C LEU A 273 8.23 -16.00 -7.32
N GLY A 274 9.48 -15.74 -6.98
CA GLY A 274 9.80 -14.66 -6.06
C GLY A 274 11.27 -14.27 -6.02
N GLU A 275 11.52 -13.13 -5.40
CA GLU A 275 12.84 -12.53 -5.25
C GLU A 275 12.92 -11.74 -3.95
N LYS A 276 14.14 -11.51 -3.46
CA LYS A 276 14.34 -10.55 -2.37
C LYS A 276 14.04 -9.15 -2.88
N LYS A 277 13.33 -8.37 -2.07
CA LYS A 277 12.97 -7.00 -2.40
C LYS A 277 13.15 -6.12 -1.18
N THR A 278 13.69 -4.93 -1.42
CA THR A 278 13.60 -3.82 -0.47
C THR A 278 12.44 -2.93 -0.90
N THR A 279 11.57 -2.62 0.05
CA THR A 279 10.46 -1.70 -0.12
C THR A 279 10.55 -0.57 0.90
N TRP A 280 9.83 0.50 0.61
CA TRP A 280 9.78 1.70 1.42
C TRP A 280 8.32 2.02 1.72
N ARG A 281 8.04 2.48 2.93
CA ARG A 281 6.75 3.09 3.26
C ARG A 281 6.63 4.48 2.63
N LEU A 282 7.77 5.16 2.46
CA LEU A 282 7.87 6.45 1.78
C LEU A 282 7.26 6.37 0.37
N ARG A 283 6.50 7.41 0.01
CA ARG A 283 5.88 7.56 -1.31
C ARG A 283 6.40 8.82 -1.98
N ASP A 284 6.29 8.86 -3.31
CA ASP A 284 6.67 10.04 -4.07
C ASP A 284 5.81 11.25 -3.69
N TRP A 285 6.44 12.42 -3.65
CA TRP A 285 5.81 13.63 -3.15
C TRP A 285 5.01 14.31 -4.26
N GLY A 286 3.68 14.21 -4.18
CA GLY A 286 2.75 14.92 -5.07
C GLY A 286 2.73 16.42 -4.77
N ILE A 287 3.18 17.24 -5.73
CA ILE A 287 3.32 18.70 -5.57
C ILE A 287 2.19 19.50 -6.26
N SER A 288 1.43 18.89 -7.16
CA SER A 288 0.30 19.58 -7.82
C SER A 288 -0.82 19.92 -6.84
N ARG A 289 -1.32 21.16 -6.92
CA ARG A 289 -2.48 21.64 -6.16
C ARG A 289 -3.42 22.41 -7.09
N GLN A 290 -4.71 22.17 -6.98
CA GLN A 290 -5.76 22.87 -7.73
C GLN A 290 -6.13 24.16 -6.97
N ARG A 291 -5.13 25.02 -6.77
CA ARG A 291 -5.20 26.26 -6.00
C ARG A 291 -4.54 27.38 -6.79
N TYR A 292 -5.10 28.57 -6.69
CA TYR A 292 -4.53 29.77 -7.29
C TYR A 292 -3.31 30.29 -6.52
N TRP A 293 -3.43 30.45 -5.20
CA TRP A 293 -2.40 31.10 -4.40
C TRP A 293 -1.22 30.16 -4.11
N GLY A 294 -0.29 30.09 -5.06
CA GLY A 294 0.94 29.30 -4.98
C GLY A 294 1.81 29.50 -6.22
N THR A 295 3.01 28.92 -6.21
CA THR A 295 3.94 29.01 -7.34
C THR A 295 3.37 28.28 -8.56
N PRO A 296 3.25 28.95 -9.73
CA PRO A 296 2.91 28.28 -10.98
C PRO A 296 3.90 27.16 -11.32
N ILE A 297 3.39 26.01 -11.77
CA ILE A 297 4.23 24.90 -12.22
C ILE A 297 4.79 25.27 -13.61
N PRO A 298 6.12 25.31 -13.81
CA PRO A 298 6.73 25.82 -15.04
C PRO A 298 6.72 24.77 -16.17
N ILE A 299 5.52 24.33 -16.55
CA ILE A 299 5.29 23.40 -17.65
C ILE A 299 4.31 24.01 -18.64
N ILE A 300 4.68 23.96 -19.92
CA ILE A 300 3.85 24.30 -21.07
C ILE A 300 3.22 23.01 -21.59
N HIS A 301 1.92 23.04 -21.85
CA HIS A 301 1.22 21.94 -22.51
C HIS A 301 1.02 22.29 -23.99
N CYS A 302 1.72 21.58 -24.87
CA CYS A 302 1.67 21.75 -26.31
C CYS A 302 1.01 20.51 -26.95
N ASP A 303 0.06 20.71 -27.85
CA ASP A 303 -0.63 19.60 -28.51
C ASP A 303 0.32 18.71 -29.35
N GLU A 304 1.36 19.30 -29.92
CA GLU A 304 2.35 18.59 -30.73
C GLU A 304 3.46 17.93 -29.89
N HIS A 305 3.94 18.62 -28.84
CA HIS A 305 5.14 18.23 -28.09
C HIS A 305 4.84 17.67 -26.68
N GLY A 306 3.58 17.69 -26.25
CA GLY A 306 3.16 17.26 -24.93
C GLY A 306 3.54 18.24 -23.81
N ALA A 307 3.98 17.72 -22.67
CA ALA A 307 4.36 18.52 -21.50
C ALA A 307 5.85 18.93 -21.57
N VAL A 308 6.12 20.21 -21.77
CA VAL A 308 7.46 20.77 -22.01
C VAL A 308 7.83 21.74 -20.89
N PRO A 309 9.05 21.68 -20.31
CA PRO A 309 9.47 22.65 -19.31
C PRO A 309 9.65 24.05 -19.90
N VAL A 310 9.29 25.07 -19.11
CA VAL A 310 9.63 26.47 -19.44
C VAL A 310 11.16 26.62 -19.46
N PRO A 311 11.75 27.26 -20.48
CA PRO A 311 13.20 27.50 -20.51
C PRO A 311 13.66 28.33 -19.30
N GLU A 312 14.84 28.04 -18.77
CA GLU A 312 15.36 28.70 -17.57
C GLU A 312 15.40 30.23 -17.68
N LYS A 313 15.77 30.75 -18.85
CA LYS A 313 15.81 32.19 -19.16
C LYS A 313 14.44 32.89 -19.12
N ASP A 314 13.35 32.12 -19.25
CA ASP A 314 11.97 32.62 -19.30
C ASP A 314 11.28 32.50 -17.93
N LEU A 315 12.02 32.06 -16.90
CA LEU A 315 11.56 32.06 -15.51
C LEU A 315 11.70 33.45 -14.87
N PRO A 316 10.85 33.79 -13.88
CA PRO A 316 9.77 32.98 -13.32
C PRO A 316 8.50 33.00 -14.19
N VAL A 317 7.72 31.92 -14.11
CA VAL A 317 6.31 31.96 -14.52
C VAL A 317 5.55 32.79 -13.47
N VAL A 318 5.21 34.02 -13.83
CA VAL A 318 4.60 34.98 -12.90
C VAL A 318 3.13 34.61 -12.66
N LEU A 319 2.74 34.50 -11.39
CA LEU A 319 1.34 34.33 -11.00
C LEU A 319 0.60 35.67 -11.23
N PRO A 320 -0.49 35.72 -12.03
CA PRO A 320 -1.33 36.91 -12.15
C PRO A 320 -1.84 37.34 -10.77
N GLN A 321 -1.88 38.64 -10.46
CA GLN A 321 -2.28 39.16 -9.14
C GLN A 321 -3.70 39.72 -9.10
N ASP A 322 -4.34 39.83 -10.26
CA ASP A 322 -5.67 40.38 -10.50
C ASP A 322 -6.79 39.33 -10.45
N CYS A 323 -6.45 38.06 -10.21
CA CYS A 323 -7.43 36.99 -9.98
C CYS A 323 -8.08 37.13 -8.59
N ILE A 324 -9.41 37.10 -8.55
CA ILE A 324 -10.21 37.06 -7.31
C ILE A 324 -10.79 35.65 -7.14
N PRO A 325 -10.33 34.84 -6.16
CA PRO A 325 -10.90 33.52 -5.89
C PRO A 325 -12.33 33.65 -5.34
N ASP A 326 -13.29 33.03 -6.02
CA ASP A 326 -14.72 33.04 -5.64
C ASP A 326 -15.24 31.68 -5.13
N GLY A 327 -14.37 30.67 -5.10
CA GLY A 327 -14.72 29.30 -4.70
C GLY A 327 -15.23 28.42 -5.85
N SER A 328 -15.43 28.95 -7.06
CA SER A 328 -15.89 28.19 -8.24
C SER A 328 -14.79 27.39 -8.96
N GLY A 329 -13.69 27.07 -8.26
CA GLY A 329 -12.50 26.40 -8.80
C GLY A 329 -11.27 27.31 -8.89
N ASN A 330 -10.25 26.88 -9.64
CA ASN A 330 -9.00 27.64 -9.79
C ASN A 330 -9.17 28.78 -10.82
N PRO A 331 -9.08 30.07 -10.44
CA PRO A 331 -9.28 31.20 -11.35
C PRO A 331 -8.26 31.25 -12.49
N LEU A 332 -7.07 30.63 -12.33
CA LEU A 332 -6.08 30.54 -13.42
C LEU A 332 -6.64 29.88 -14.68
N ASN A 333 -7.60 28.96 -14.54
CA ASN A 333 -8.21 28.25 -15.67
C ASN A 333 -9.08 29.16 -16.56
N LYS A 334 -9.42 30.36 -16.09
CA LYS A 334 -10.30 31.31 -16.79
C LYS A 334 -9.58 32.61 -17.14
N HIS A 335 -8.30 32.74 -16.79
CA HIS A 335 -7.54 33.97 -16.94
C HIS A 335 -6.91 34.03 -18.34
N GLU A 336 -7.44 34.87 -19.23
CA GLU A 336 -7.03 34.95 -20.66
C GLU A 336 -5.52 35.15 -20.86
N GLY A 337 -4.86 35.94 -20.01
CA GLY A 337 -3.41 36.20 -20.10
C GLY A 337 -2.51 35.08 -19.56
N PHE A 338 -3.09 33.99 -19.05
CA PHE A 338 -2.35 32.88 -18.41
C PHE A 338 -2.76 31.50 -18.94
N HIS A 339 -4.03 31.34 -19.30
CA HIS A 339 -4.58 30.14 -19.91
C HIS A 339 -4.72 30.38 -21.42
N ALA A 340 -3.60 30.27 -22.14
CA ALA A 340 -3.55 30.29 -23.60
C ALA A 340 -2.91 29.00 -24.12
#